data_AF-A0A412WU41-F1
#
_entry.id   AF-A0A412WU41-F1
#
_cell.length_a   1.000
_cell.length_b   1.000
_cell.length_c   1.000
_cell.angle_alpha   90.00
_cell.angle_beta   90.00
_cell.angle_gamma   90.00
#
_symmetry.space_group_name_H-M   'P 1'
#
loop_
_entity.id
_entity.type
_entity.pdbx_description
1 polymer ?
#
loop_
_entity_poly.entity_id
_entity_poly.type
_entity_poly.pdbx_seq_one_letter_code
_entity_poly.pdbx_strand_id
1 'polypeptide(L)'
;MAKRDKHQVVPSGMLSKEFLNQFKAEQDVSKFLKDLHAQVLEQMLQGEMDAHWGYEKHSPNGNNSGNSHNRSYPKKIQTEYIFRSIPVHFPAA
;
A
#
# COMPACT_ATOMS: atom_id res chain seq x y z
N MET A 1 -19.04 0.48 37.50
CA MET A 1 -17.77 0.93 36.89
C MET A 1 -17.73 0.45 35.45
N ALA A 2 -17.96 1.33 34.47
CA ALA A 2 -17.96 0.98 33.05
C ALA A 2 -16.51 0.68 32.59
N LYS A 3 -16.30 -0.51 32.00
CA LYS A 3 -15.04 -0.85 31.36
C LYS A 3 -14.92 0.04 30.11
N ARG A 4 -13.86 0.84 30.05
CA ARG A 4 -13.56 1.66 28.87
C ARG A 4 -13.21 0.71 27.72
N ASP A 5 -14.04 0.67 26.69
CA ASP A 5 -13.70 0.01 25.43
C ASP A 5 -12.49 0.71 24.84
N LYS A 6 -11.33 0.06 24.93
CA LYS A 6 -10.12 0.53 24.28
C LYS A 6 -10.34 0.29 22.79
N HIS A 7 -10.75 1.31 22.05
CA HIS A 7 -10.83 1.24 20.60
C HIS A 7 -9.42 1.06 20.04
N GLN A 8 -9.02 -0.21 19.92
CA GLN A 8 -7.70 -0.61 19.47
C GLN A 8 -7.77 -0.78 17.95
N VAL A 9 -7.56 0.32 17.23
CA VAL A 9 -7.54 0.37 15.75
C VAL A 9 -6.38 -0.44 15.18
N VAL A 10 -5.30 -0.58 15.96
CA VAL A 10 -4.07 -1.25 15.56
C VAL A 10 -3.91 -2.55 16.36
N PRO A 11 -3.78 -3.72 15.71
CA PRO A 11 -3.62 -5.00 16.38
C PRO A 11 -2.48 -5.00 17.39
N SER A 12 -2.69 -5.68 18.53
CA SER A 12 -1.84 -5.56 19.74
C SER A 12 -0.40 -6.08 19.60
N GLY A 13 0.02 -6.55 18.43
CA GLY A 13 1.39 -6.99 18.13
C GLY A 13 2.12 -6.16 17.07
N MET A 14 1.42 -5.22 16.41
CA MET A 14 1.99 -4.43 15.32
C MET A 14 2.98 -3.36 15.82
N LEU A 15 2.74 -2.82 17.01
CA LEU A 15 3.57 -1.80 17.65
C LEU A 15 4.55 -2.44 18.63
N SER A 16 5.41 -3.34 18.14
CA SER A 16 6.44 -3.97 18.97
C SER A 16 7.49 -2.96 19.45
N LYS A 17 8.19 -3.29 20.54
CA LYS A 17 9.25 -2.41 21.07
C LYS A 17 10.38 -2.23 20.04
N GLU A 18 10.71 -3.29 19.32
CA GLU A 18 11.70 -3.30 18.24
C GLU A 18 11.27 -2.39 17.08
N PHE A 19 9.97 -2.36 16.76
CA PHE A 19 9.42 -1.47 15.74
C PHE A 19 9.49 -0.01 16.17
N LEU A 20 9.05 0.30 17.40
CA LEU A 20 9.01 1.67 17.92
C LEU A 20 10.41 2.26 18.10
N ASN A 21 11.41 1.44 18.44
CA ASN A 21 12.80 1.89 18.59
C ASN A 21 13.45 2.38 17.28
N GLN A 22 12.82 2.18 16.12
CA GLN A 22 13.31 2.68 14.83
C GLN A 22 13.10 4.21 14.70
N PHE A 23 12.12 4.76 15.41
CA PHE A 23 11.79 6.18 15.39
C PHE A 23 12.54 6.93 16.48
N LYS A 24 13.32 7.95 16.11
CA LYS A 24 14.09 8.76 17.05
C LYS A 24 13.44 10.12 17.30
N ALA A 25 12.68 10.61 16.34
CA ALA A 25 11.93 11.86 16.40
C ALA A 25 10.50 11.70 15.87
N GLU A 26 9.62 12.64 16.22
CA GLU A 26 8.25 12.72 15.71
C GLU A 26 8.20 12.78 14.18
N GLN A 27 9.20 13.46 13.57
CA GLN A 27 9.33 13.58 12.13
C GLN A 27 9.49 12.22 11.44
N ASP A 28 10.17 11.26 12.09
CA ASP A 28 10.35 9.90 11.57
C ASP A 28 9.01 9.16 11.52
N VAL A 29 8.16 9.36 12.55
CA VAL A 29 6.81 8.80 12.61
C VAL A 29 5.94 9.40 11.51
N SER A 30 5.95 10.73 11.34
CA SER A 30 5.17 11.40 10.28
C SER A 30 5.60 10.92 8.90
N LYS A 31 6.90 10.80 8.65
CA LYS A 31 7.44 10.28 7.39
C LYS A 31 6.99 8.84 7.15
N PHE A 32 7.11 7.97 8.15
CA PHE A 32 6.66 6.59 8.06
C PHE A 32 5.17 6.48 7.73
N LEU A 33 4.31 7.27 8.38
CA LEU A 33 2.87 7.23 8.10
C LEU A 33 2.55 7.68 6.66
N LYS A 34 3.29 8.66 6.13
CA LYS A 34 3.15 9.08 4.72
C LYS A 34 3.58 7.98 3.76
N ASP A 35 4.71 7.34 4.03
CA ASP A 35 5.22 6.24 3.22
C ASP A 35 4.29 5.01 3.29
N LEU A 36 3.80 4.66 4.48
CA LEU A 36 2.83 3.59 4.70
C LEU A 36 1.53 3.85 3.93
N HIS A 37 0.98 5.08 4.03
CA HIS A 37 -0.24 5.44 3.32
C HIS A 37 -0.08 5.34 1.80
N ALA A 38 1.06 5.79 1.27
CA ALA A 38 1.36 5.66 -0.15
C ALA A 38 1.48 4.19 -0.60
N GLN A 39 2.14 3.35 0.20
CA GLN A 39 2.27 1.91 -0.08
C GLN A 39 0.92 1.19 -0.04
N VAL A 40 0.07 1.49 0.94
CA VAL A 40 -1.28 0.91 1.03
C VAL A 40 -2.09 1.26 -0.22
N LEU A 41 -2.07 2.52 -0.67
CA LEU A 41 -2.75 2.93 -1.89
C LEU A 41 -2.20 2.24 -3.14
N GLU A 42 -0.88 2.09 -3.25
CA GLU A 42 -0.26 1.36 -4.37
C GLU A 42 -0.73 -0.10 -4.43
N GLN A 43 -0.75 -0.80 -3.28
CA GLN A 43 -1.20 -2.19 -3.20
C GLN A 43 -2.70 -2.33 -3.45
N MET A 44 -3.52 -1.39 -2.97
CA MET A 44 -4.95 -1.37 -3.27
C MET A 44 -5.21 -1.24 -4.77
N LEU A 45 -4.52 -0.31 -5.45
CA LEU A 45 -4.64 -0.12 -6.90
C LEU A 45 -4.14 -1.35 -7.68
N GLN A 46 -3.08 -2.00 -7.20
CA GLN A 46 -2.59 -3.25 -7.80
C GLN A 46 -3.64 -4.36 -7.65
N GLY A 47 -4.24 -4.52 -6.47
CA GLY A 47 -5.30 -5.50 -6.23
C GLY A 47 -6.55 -5.27 -7.08
N GLU A 48 -6.93 -4.00 -7.32
CA GLU A 48 -8.00 -3.67 -8.27
C GLU A 48 -7.67 -4.13 -9.70
N MET A 49 -6.41 -4.02 -10.13
CA MET A 49 -5.96 -4.49 -11.44
C MET A 49 -5.95 -6.01 -11.54
N ASP A 50 -5.45 -6.69 -10.51
CA ASP A 50 -5.42 -8.15 -10.47
C ASP A 50 -6.86 -8.72 -10.49
N ALA A 51 -7.80 -8.09 -9.77
CA ALA A 51 -9.21 -8.45 -9.79
C ALA A 51 -9.88 -8.19 -11.15
N HIS A 52 -9.52 -7.09 -11.83
CA HIS A 52 -10.09 -6.74 -13.13
C HIS A 52 -9.68 -7.74 -14.23
N TRP A 53 -8.46 -8.26 -14.20
CA TRP A 53 -7.98 -9.23 -15.22
C TRP A 53 -8.08 -10.70 -14.78
N GLY A 54 -8.32 -10.94 -13.50
CA GLY A 54 -8.50 -12.28 -12.95
C GLY A 54 -7.19 -13.05 -12.74
N TYR A 55 -6.05 -12.37 -12.78
CA TYR A 55 -4.75 -12.96 -12.45
C TYR A 55 -3.79 -11.90 -11.90
N GLU A 56 -2.92 -12.34 -10.99
CA GLU A 56 -1.87 -11.50 -10.42
C GLU A 56 -0.72 -11.28 -11.41
N LYS A 57 0.01 -10.17 -11.21
CA LYS A 57 1.28 -9.94 -11.90
C LYS A 57 2.24 -11.14 -11.70
N HIS A 58 2.80 -11.63 -12.80
CA HIS A 58 3.65 -12.84 -12.86
C HIS A 58 2.94 -14.18 -12.61
N SER A 59 1.60 -14.20 -12.52
CA SER A 59 0.85 -15.45 -12.46
C SER A 59 1.01 -16.24 -13.77
N PRO A 60 1.15 -17.58 -13.70
CA PRO A 60 1.16 -18.45 -14.89
C PRO A 60 -0.12 -18.30 -15.72
N ASN A 61 -1.23 -17.91 -15.10
CA ASN A 61 -2.52 -17.69 -15.76
C ASN A 61 -2.47 -16.54 -16.77
N GLY A 62 -1.50 -15.62 -16.62
CA GLY A 62 -1.28 -14.52 -17.56
C GLY A 62 -0.47 -14.93 -18.80
N ASN A 63 0.10 -16.14 -18.86
CA ASN A 63 0.92 -16.57 -19.97
C ASN A 63 0.08 -16.75 -21.25
N ASN A 64 0.56 -16.19 -22.37
CA ASN A 64 -0.12 -16.20 -23.67
C ASN A 64 -1.52 -15.54 -23.68
N SER A 65 -1.85 -14.72 -22.67
CA SER A 65 -3.13 -14.00 -22.58
C SER A 65 -3.24 -12.79 -23.51
N GLY A 66 -2.14 -12.39 -24.16
CA GLY A 66 -2.05 -11.15 -24.96
C GLY A 66 -1.87 -9.88 -24.13
N ASN A 67 -2.18 -9.88 -22.83
CA ASN A 67 -2.08 -8.71 -21.94
C ASN A 67 -1.10 -8.97 -20.78
N SER A 68 0.18 -8.66 -20.99
CA SER A 68 1.18 -8.77 -19.91
C SER A 68 1.24 -7.49 -19.08
N HIS A 69 1.30 -7.57 -17.74
CA HIS A 69 1.54 -6.44 -16.83
C HIS A 69 2.98 -5.90 -16.92
N ASN A 70 3.44 -5.52 -18.12
CA ASN A 70 4.84 -5.14 -18.37
C ASN A 70 5.04 -3.62 -18.46
N ARG A 71 4.02 -2.82 -18.12
CA ARG A 71 4.14 -1.35 -18.12
C ARG A 71 3.77 -0.79 -16.76
N SER A 72 4.51 0.24 -16.33
CA SER A 72 4.15 1.04 -15.16
C SER A 72 4.16 2.51 -15.56
N TYR A 73 3.17 3.26 -15.10
CA TYR A 73 3.10 4.70 -15.28
C TYR A 73 3.05 5.40 -13.92
N PRO A 74 3.86 6.46 -13.72
CA PRO A 74 3.76 7.27 -12.51
C PRO A 74 2.44 8.05 -12.51
N LYS A 75 1.62 7.88 -11.47
CA LYS A 75 0.45 8.72 -11.20
C LYS A 75 0.71 9.60 -9.99
N LYS A 76 0.52 10.91 -10.15
CA LYS A 76 0.57 11.86 -9.03
C LYS A 76 -0.75 11.80 -8.27
N ILE A 77 -0.68 11.39 -7.01
CA ILE A 77 -1.83 11.31 -6.12
C ILE A 77 -1.66 12.41 -5.06
N GLN A 78 -2.69 13.25 -4.94
CA GLN A 78 -2.83 14.21 -3.85
C GLN A 78 -3.90 13.69 -2.90
N THR A 79 -3.57 13.59 -1.62
CA THR A 79 -4.50 13.36 -0.53
C THR A 79 -4.20 14.38 0.56
N GLU A 80 -5.01 14.42 1.62
CA GLU A 80 -4.75 15.30 2.77
C GLU A 80 -3.37 15.04 3.42
N TYR A 81 -2.88 13.81 3.36
CA TYR A 81 -1.66 13.38 4.05
C TYR A 81 -0.43 13.29 3.13
N ILE A 82 -0.63 13.14 1.81
CA ILE A 82 0.44 12.88 0.85
C ILE A 82 0.26 13.65 -0.47
N PHE A 83 1.35 14.16 -1.03
CA PHE A 83 1.48 14.57 -2.43
C PHE A 83 2.66 13.81 -3.04
N ARG A 84 2.38 12.70 -3.75
CA ARG A 84 3.44 11.79 -4.25
C ARG A 84 3.08 11.16 -5.58
N SER A 85 4.11 10.85 -6.37
CA SER A 85 3.99 9.98 -7.53
C SER A 85 4.03 8.52 -7.07
N ILE A 86 2.98 7.77 -7.34
CA ILE A 86 2.87 6.33 -7.07
C ILE A 86 2.90 5.59 -8.42
N PRO A 87 3.75 4.56 -8.60
CA PRO A 87 3.74 3.76 -9.81
C PRO A 87 2.45 2.91 -9.87
N VAL A 88 1.76 2.93 -11.01
CA VAL A 88 0.60 2.07 -11.26
C VAL A 88 0.90 1.19 -12.46
N HIS A 89 0.75 -0.12 -12.29
CA HIS A 89 1.01 -1.09 -13.35
C HIS A 89 -0.20 -1.23 -14.28
N PHE A 90 0.09 -1.34 -15.58
CA PHE A 90 -0.88 -1.44 -16.66
C PHE A 90 -0.45 -2.55 -17.64
N PRO A 91 -1.38 -3.08 -18.45
CA PRO A 91 -1.05 -4.09 -19.42
C PRO A 91 -0.32 -3.41 -20.57
N ALA A 92 0.67 -4.09 -21.13
CA ALA A 92 1.12 -3.77 -22.47
C ALA A 92 0.05 -4.30 -23.44
N ALA A 93 -0.48 -3.40 -24.27
CA ALA A 93 -1.29 -3.75 -25.44
C ALA A 93 -0.44 -4.40 -26.53
#